data_AF-X0V225-F1
#
_entry.id   AF-X0V225-F1
#
_cell.length_a   1.000
_cell.length_b   1.000
_cell.length_c   1.000
_cell.angle_alpha   90.00
_cell.angle_beta   90.00
_cell.angle_gamma   90.00
#
_symmetry.space_group_name_H-M   'P 1'
#
loop_
_entity.id
_entity.type
_entity.pdbx_description
1 polymer ?
#
loop_
_entity_poly.entity_id
_entity_poly.type
_entity_poly.pdbx_seq_one_letter_code
_entity_poly.pdbx_strand_id
1 'polypeptide(L)'
;HSHGGCKCGVGDVMIGAAALSADYNGLPRVSHINNKLAEMLKTTEAIYGCSIAASVEAEPTPSGIYMVDSVLSNTSKLYEGKELQEVIRMMIEIAGGLVADMPSDKDFENPEIGPLLQKYLKGAEDVPTGDRVHLFRLIEKLAFESRDIVSNIHGAGSPETHRMTILRNADIESKKKLAKKLAGIREEIEE
;
A
#
# COMPACT_ATOMS: atom_id res chain seq x y z
N HIS A 1 0.02 -16.11 -9.99
CA HIS A 1 0.76 -15.34 -8.97
C HIS A 1 -0.19 -15.00 -7.84
N SER A 2 0.26 -15.01 -6.58
CA SER A 2 -0.56 -14.65 -5.42
C SER A 2 -0.90 -13.15 -5.31
N HIS A 3 -0.23 -12.30 -6.11
CA HIS A 3 -0.33 -10.83 -6.13
C HIS A 3 -0.11 -10.14 -4.76
N GLY A 4 0.20 -8.84 -4.75
CA GLY A 4 0.30 -8.05 -3.52
C GLY A 4 1.55 -8.22 -2.64
N GLY A 5 2.13 -9.42 -2.52
CA GLY A 5 3.19 -9.71 -1.55
C GLY A 5 4.41 -8.77 -1.62
N CYS A 6 4.93 -8.50 -2.82
CA CYS A 6 6.07 -7.58 -2.98
C CYS A 6 5.72 -6.12 -2.64
N LYS A 7 4.46 -5.71 -2.83
CA LYS A 7 4.00 -4.36 -2.53
C LYS A 7 3.78 -4.14 -1.03
N CYS A 8 3.56 -5.21 -0.27
CA CYS A 8 3.51 -5.14 1.19
C CYS A 8 4.87 -4.71 1.74
N GLY A 9 5.97 -5.28 1.23
CA GLY A 9 7.32 -4.84 1.63
C GLY A 9 7.63 -3.39 1.26
N VAL A 10 7.11 -2.90 0.13
CA VAL A 10 7.17 -1.46 -0.20
C VAL A 10 6.32 -0.64 0.78
N GLY A 11 5.15 -1.15 1.15
CA GLY A 11 4.29 -0.58 2.18
C GLY A 11 4.99 -0.45 3.54
N ASP A 12 5.76 -1.45 3.95
CA ASP A 12 6.56 -1.40 5.19
C ASP A 12 7.58 -0.26 5.15
N VAL A 13 8.24 -0.06 4.00
CA VAL A 13 9.15 1.08 3.80
C VAL A 13 8.39 2.41 3.86
N MET A 14 7.22 2.52 3.24
CA MET A 14 6.38 3.72 3.31
C MET A 14 5.93 4.04 4.74
N ILE A 15 5.51 3.02 5.50
CA ILE A 15 5.10 3.16 6.91
C ILE A 15 6.29 3.59 7.77
N GLY A 16 7.45 2.95 7.59
CA GLY A 16 8.68 3.32 8.28
C GLY A 16 9.11 4.75 7.97
N ALA A 17 9.03 5.15 6.70
CA ALA A 17 9.37 6.52 6.28
C ALA A 17 8.40 7.55 6.88
N ALA A 18 7.10 7.25 6.92
CA ALA A 18 6.11 8.10 7.56
C ALA A 18 6.36 8.25 9.07
N ALA A 19 6.61 7.13 9.77
CA ALA A 19 6.91 7.13 11.20
C ALA A 19 8.19 7.91 11.52
N LEU A 20 9.28 7.66 10.79
CA LEU A 20 10.53 8.42 10.94
C LEU A 20 10.33 9.91 10.65
N SER A 21 9.47 10.27 9.69
CA SER A 21 9.21 11.67 9.39
C SER A 21 8.48 12.37 10.54
N ALA A 22 7.55 11.68 11.20
CA ALA A 22 6.91 12.18 12.41
C ALA A 22 7.94 12.39 13.53
N ASP A 23 8.85 11.43 13.74
CA ASP A 23 9.93 11.55 14.73
C ASP A 23 10.85 12.75 14.41
N TYR A 24 11.27 12.86 13.15
CA TYR A 24 12.15 13.93 12.68
C TYR A 24 11.49 15.31 12.71
N ASN A 25 10.16 15.37 12.68
CA ASN A 25 9.39 16.58 12.88
C ASN A 25 9.07 16.86 14.36
N GLY A 26 9.48 15.98 15.29
CA GLY A 26 9.24 16.14 16.73
C GLY A 26 7.81 15.79 17.17
N LEU A 27 7.11 14.93 16.42
CA LEU A 27 5.70 14.59 16.62
C LEU A 27 5.43 13.09 16.92
N PRO A 28 6.26 12.37 17.70
CA PRO A 28 6.22 10.91 17.81
C PRO A 28 4.94 10.34 18.44
N ARG A 29 4.14 11.16 19.12
CA ARG A 29 3.00 10.72 19.94
C ARG A 29 1.68 11.39 19.60
N VAL A 30 1.61 12.06 18.46
CA VAL A 30 0.39 12.76 18.04
C VAL A 30 -0.66 11.75 17.57
N SER A 31 -1.85 11.82 18.17
CA SER A 31 -2.91 10.82 17.96
C SER A 31 -3.33 10.65 16.51
N HIS A 32 -3.48 11.74 15.75
CA HIS A 32 -3.89 11.65 14.35
C HIS A 32 -2.80 11.05 13.44
N ILE A 33 -1.51 11.13 13.82
CA ILE A 33 -0.41 10.45 13.11
C ILE A 33 -0.49 8.96 13.42
N ASN A 34 -0.63 8.58 14.69
CA ASN A 34 -0.76 7.18 15.10
C ASN A 34 -1.98 6.50 14.46
N ASN A 35 -3.11 7.21 14.34
CA ASN A 35 -4.29 6.69 13.64
C ASN A 35 -3.99 6.42 12.16
N LYS A 36 -3.25 7.30 11.48
CA LYS A 36 -2.85 7.10 10.08
C LYS A 36 -1.88 5.93 9.92
N LEU A 37 -0.90 5.80 10.81
CA LEU A 37 0.02 4.65 10.81
C LEU A 37 -0.74 3.33 11.01
N ALA A 38 -1.72 3.29 11.91
CA ALA A 38 -2.58 2.12 12.08
C ALA A 38 -3.39 1.79 10.81
N GLU A 39 -3.91 2.81 10.12
CA GLU A 39 -4.63 2.63 8.85
C GLU A 39 -3.71 2.15 7.72
N MET A 40 -2.47 2.65 7.64
CA MET A 40 -1.47 2.18 6.69
C MET A 40 -1.10 0.71 6.94
N LEU A 41 -0.89 0.32 8.21
CA LEU A 41 -0.64 -1.06 8.62
C LEU A 41 -1.83 -1.98 8.27
N LYS A 42 -3.05 -1.58 8.62
CA LYS A 42 -4.26 -2.34 8.28
C LYS A 42 -4.34 -2.65 6.78
N THR A 43 -4.09 -1.65 5.93
CA THR A 43 -4.16 -1.82 4.48
C THR A 43 -3.06 -2.75 3.96
N THR A 44 -1.82 -2.55 4.39
CA THR A 44 -0.68 -3.37 3.95
C THR A 44 -0.80 -4.83 4.41
N GLU A 45 -1.22 -5.04 5.66
CA GLU A 45 -1.47 -6.38 6.21
C GLU A 45 -2.66 -7.07 5.54
N ALA A 46 -3.70 -6.33 5.14
CA ALA A 46 -4.82 -6.91 4.39
C ALA A 46 -4.38 -7.42 3.00
N ILE A 47 -3.53 -6.66 2.30
CA ILE A 47 -2.95 -7.08 1.01
C ILE A 47 -2.09 -8.34 1.21
N TYR A 48 -1.25 -8.33 2.24
CA TYR A 48 -0.37 -9.45 2.58
C TYR A 48 -1.17 -10.71 2.93
N GLY A 49 -2.17 -10.58 3.79
CA GLY A 49 -3.06 -11.66 4.19
C GLY A 49 -3.76 -12.30 2.99
N CYS A 50 -4.27 -11.50 2.04
CA CYS A 50 -4.86 -12.04 0.80
C CYS A 50 -3.83 -12.80 -0.05
N SER A 51 -2.58 -12.33 -0.10
CA SER A 51 -1.51 -12.98 -0.85
C SER A 51 -1.13 -14.35 -0.28
N ILE A 52 -1.02 -14.42 1.05
CA ILE A 52 -0.77 -15.67 1.76
C ILE A 52 -1.95 -16.63 1.59
N ALA A 53 -3.18 -16.15 1.83
CA ALA A 53 -4.38 -16.96 1.68
C ALA A 53 -4.50 -17.55 0.26
N ALA A 54 -4.28 -16.75 -0.78
CA ALA A 54 -4.30 -17.24 -2.17
C ALA A 54 -3.27 -18.35 -2.41
N SER A 55 -2.12 -18.28 -1.75
CA SER A 55 -1.05 -19.28 -1.87
C SER A 55 -1.33 -20.55 -1.07
N VAL A 56 -1.96 -20.42 0.10
CA VAL A 56 -2.32 -21.55 0.97
C VAL A 56 -3.49 -22.33 0.38
N GLU A 57 -4.48 -21.63 -0.17
CA GLU A 57 -5.65 -22.21 -0.86
C GLU A 57 -5.34 -22.65 -2.31
N ALA A 58 -4.06 -22.86 -2.64
CA ALA A 58 -3.66 -23.28 -3.98
C ALA A 58 -4.02 -24.74 -4.25
N GLU A 59 -4.46 -25.03 -5.48
CA GLU A 59 -4.84 -26.37 -5.92
C GLU A 59 -3.87 -26.90 -6.98
N PRO A 60 -3.60 -28.23 -7.01
CA PRO A 60 -2.76 -28.82 -8.04
C PRO A 60 -3.48 -28.85 -9.39
N THR A 61 -2.75 -28.47 -10.43
CA THR A 61 -3.16 -28.63 -11.83
C THR A 61 -2.88 -30.05 -12.33
N PRO A 62 -3.38 -30.46 -13.51
CA PRO A 62 -3.12 -31.79 -14.07
C PRO A 62 -1.63 -32.13 -14.27
N SER A 63 -0.75 -31.12 -14.42
CA SER A 63 0.69 -31.33 -14.53
C SER A 63 1.42 -31.41 -13.18
N GLY A 64 0.70 -31.26 -12.07
CA GLY A 64 1.24 -31.30 -10.71
C GLY A 64 1.78 -29.96 -10.18
N ILE A 65 1.82 -28.90 -10.99
CA ILE A 65 2.10 -27.54 -10.49
C ILE A 65 0.89 -27.00 -9.73
N TYR A 66 1.12 -26.18 -8.71
CA TYR A 66 0.04 -25.57 -7.92
C TYR A 66 -0.36 -24.22 -8.49
N MET A 67 -1.66 -24.00 -8.62
CA MET A 67 -2.25 -22.74 -9.02
C MET A 67 -2.96 -22.11 -7.82
N VAL A 68 -2.58 -20.88 -7.49
CA VAL A 68 -3.18 -20.11 -6.39
C VAL A 68 -4.67 -19.88 -6.58
N ASP A 69 -5.39 -19.67 -5.48
CA ASP A 69 -6.80 -19.27 -5.54
C ASP A 69 -6.93 -17.96 -6.33
N SER A 70 -7.73 -18.02 -7.40
CA SER A 70 -7.88 -16.91 -8.33
C SER A 70 -8.62 -15.74 -7.71
N VAL A 71 -9.63 -15.98 -6.87
CA VAL A 71 -10.45 -14.92 -6.28
C VAL A 71 -9.63 -14.12 -5.28
N LEU A 72 -8.93 -14.78 -4.36
CA LEU A 72 -8.09 -14.16 -3.32
C LEU A 72 -6.91 -13.41 -3.92
N SER A 73 -6.23 -14.00 -4.91
CA SER A 73 -5.11 -13.34 -5.60
C SER A 73 -5.55 -12.06 -6.32
N ASN A 74 -6.65 -12.10 -7.07
CA ASN A 74 -7.17 -10.92 -7.76
C ASN A 74 -7.74 -9.89 -6.78
N THR A 75 -8.25 -10.33 -5.62
CA THR A 75 -8.68 -9.43 -4.54
C THR A 75 -7.49 -8.65 -4.00
N SER A 76 -6.38 -9.33 -3.66
CA SER A 76 -5.13 -8.68 -3.23
C SER A 76 -4.69 -7.61 -4.24
N LYS A 77 -4.75 -7.94 -5.54
CA LYS A 77 -4.36 -7.00 -6.60
C LYS A 77 -5.27 -5.77 -6.71
N LEU A 78 -6.57 -5.91 -6.50
CA LEU A 78 -7.49 -4.78 -6.50
C LEU A 78 -7.27 -3.85 -5.30
N TYR A 79 -6.91 -4.40 -4.14
CA TYR A 79 -6.47 -3.59 -2.99
C TYR A 79 -5.16 -2.86 -3.31
N GLU A 80 -4.18 -3.56 -3.88
CA GLU A 80 -2.90 -2.96 -4.31
C GLU A 80 -3.11 -1.77 -5.27
N GLY A 81 -3.98 -1.91 -6.27
CA GLY A 81 -4.22 -0.87 -7.27
C GLY A 81 -5.00 0.35 -6.79
N LYS A 82 -5.65 0.27 -5.62
CA LYS A 82 -6.49 1.34 -5.07
C LYS A 82 -6.04 1.79 -3.69
N GLU A 83 -6.07 0.88 -2.71
CA GLU A 83 -5.87 1.21 -1.30
C GLU A 83 -4.41 1.54 -0.98
N LEU A 84 -3.44 1.02 -1.74
CA LEU A 84 -2.03 1.40 -1.58
C LEU A 84 -1.78 2.88 -1.93
N GLN A 85 -2.64 3.51 -2.74
CA GLN A 85 -2.57 4.95 -3.00
C GLN A 85 -2.95 5.76 -1.75
N GLU A 86 -3.85 5.25 -0.91
CA GLU A 86 -4.17 5.89 0.38
C GLU A 86 -3.00 5.78 1.36
N VAL A 87 -2.23 4.70 1.31
CA VAL A 87 -0.98 4.57 2.08
C VAL A 87 0.02 5.65 1.66
N ILE A 88 0.21 5.85 0.35
CA ILE A 88 1.06 6.93 -0.19
C ILE A 88 0.55 8.30 0.26
N ARG A 89 -0.76 8.56 0.13
CA ARG A 89 -1.39 9.81 0.55
C ARG A 89 -1.15 10.11 2.04
N MET A 90 -1.33 9.12 2.91
CA MET A 90 -1.09 9.25 4.35
C MET A 90 0.39 9.47 4.69
N MET A 91 1.30 8.80 3.98
CA MET A 91 2.75 9.04 4.13
C MET A 91 3.09 10.50 3.82
N ILE A 92 2.57 11.05 2.72
CA ILE A 92 2.77 12.46 2.35
C ILE A 92 2.17 13.40 3.41
N GLU A 93 0.96 13.11 3.89
CA GLU A 93 0.32 13.90 4.95
C GLU A 93 1.14 13.96 6.24
N ILE A 94 1.75 12.84 6.64
CA ILE A 94 2.57 12.76 7.86
C ILE A 94 3.89 13.51 7.64
N ALA A 95 4.47 13.40 6.44
CA ALA A 95 5.75 14.01 6.13
C ALA A 95 5.69 15.54 5.97
N GLY A 96 4.65 16.03 5.28
CA GLY A 96 4.44 17.46 5.01
C GLY A 96 5.01 17.95 3.68
N GLY A 97 4.86 19.25 3.41
CA GLY A 97 5.11 19.85 2.08
C GLY A 97 6.56 19.79 1.57
N LEU A 98 7.54 19.63 2.46
CA LEU A 98 8.95 19.50 2.07
C LEU A 98 9.21 18.29 1.16
N VAL A 99 8.28 17.33 1.07
CA VAL A 99 8.35 16.23 0.10
C VAL A 99 8.42 16.75 -1.35
N ALA A 100 7.77 17.87 -1.67
CA ALA A 100 7.78 18.46 -3.01
C ALA A 100 8.69 19.69 -3.15
N ASP A 101 9.01 20.35 -2.04
CA ASP A 101 9.70 21.65 -2.03
C ASP A 101 11.14 21.58 -1.51
N MET A 102 11.74 20.39 -1.43
CA MET A 102 13.11 20.23 -0.92
C MET A 102 14.15 20.87 -1.87
N PRO A 103 15.01 21.78 -1.39
CA PRO A 103 16.11 22.34 -2.19
C PRO A 103 17.07 21.26 -2.71
N SER A 104 17.71 21.53 -3.83
CA SER A 104 18.61 20.56 -4.48
C SER A 104 19.92 20.39 -3.70
N ASP A 105 20.63 19.29 -3.94
CA ASP A 105 21.95 19.07 -3.34
C ASP A 105 22.94 20.21 -3.68
N LYS A 106 22.80 20.82 -4.86
CA LYS A 106 23.59 22.00 -5.26
C LYS A 106 23.32 23.22 -4.37
N ASP A 107 22.09 23.37 -3.89
CA ASP A 107 21.75 24.44 -2.96
C ASP A 107 22.36 24.18 -1.58
N PHE A 108 22.42 22.91 -1.14
CA PHE A 108 23.11 22.53 0.09
C PHE A 108 24.63 22.69 0.01
N GLU A 109 25.23 22.48 -1.16
CA GLU A 109 26.67 22.67 -1.41
C GLU A 109 27.07 24.14 -1.60
N ASN A 110 26.09 25.03 -1.82
CA ASN A 110 26.37 26.45 -2.02
C ASN A 110 26.87 27.10 -0.71
N PRO A 111 28.01 27.82 -0.73
CA PRO A 111 28.64 28.36 0.48
C PRO A 111 27.82 29.45 1.18
N GLU A 112 26.94 30.14 0.47
CA GLU A 112 26.11 31.23 1.02
C GLU A 112 24.78 30.70 1.58
N ILE A 113 24.07 29.86 0.82
CA ILE A 113 22.73 29.38 1.20
C ILE A 113 22.74 28.03 1.93
N GLY A 114 23.72 27.17 1.70
CA GLY A 114 23.83 25.86 2.35
C GLY A 114 23.79 25.92 3.88
N PRO A 115 24.57 26.81 4.54
CA PRO A 115 24.49 27.01 5.99
C PRO A 115 23.11 27.48 6.46
N LEU A 116 22.39 28.26 5.65
CA LEU A 116 21.03 28.71 5.95
C LEU A 116 20.04 27.55 5.85
N LEU A 117 20.16 26.70 4.82
CA LEU A 117 19.35 25.50 4.67
C LEU A 117 19.55 24.54 5.85
N GLN A 118 20.79 24.29 6.25
CA GLN A 118 21.11 23.45 7.42
C GLN A 118 20.44 23.97 8.70
N LYS A 119 20.40 25.30 8.88
CA LYS A 119 19.77 25.96 10.02
C LYS A 119 18.24 25.92 9.96
N TYR A 120 17.63 26.29 8.83
CA TYR A 120 16.19 26.52 8.74
C TYR A 120 15.38 25.27 8.37
N LEU A 121 16.00 24.23 7.82
CA LEU A 121 15.37 22.93 7.57
C LEU A 121 15.55 21.95 8.73
N LYS A 122 16.08 22.41 9.86
CA LYS A 122 16.19 21.62 11.09
C LYS A 122 14.80 21.18 11.58
N GLY A 123 14.69 19.91 11.94
CA GLY A 123 13.50 19.33 12.57
C GLY A 123 13.69 19.24 14.09
N ALA A 124 13.45 18.05 14.65
CA ALA A 124 13.74 17.75 16.05
C ALA A 124 15.21 18.03 16.42
N GLU A 125 15.44 18.37 17.70
CA GLU A 125 16.74 18.85 18.20
C GLU A 125 17.87 17.85 17.97
N ASP A 126 17.59 16.57 18.15
CA ASP A 126 18.51 15.44 18.06
C ASP A 126 18.71 14.90 16.63
N VAL A 127 17.97 15.42 15.64
CA VAL A 127 18.00 14.90 14.27
C VAL A 127 18.87 15.77 13.36
N PRO A 128 19.95 15.24 12.74
CA PRO A 128 20.73 15.99 11.76
C PRO A 128 19.86 16.43 10.57
N THR A 129 20.01 17.68 10.13
CA THR A 129 19.22 18.20 9.00
C THR A 129 19.44 17.38 7.73
N GLY A 130 20.67 16.89 7.48
CA GLY A 130 20.97 16.00 6.34
C GLY A 130 20.17 14.70 6.34
N ASP A 131 20.02 14.05 7.49
CA ASP A 131 19.24 12.80 7.60
C ASP A 131 17.76 13.05 7.31
N ARG A 132 17.24 14.19 7.78
CA ARG A 132 15.88 14.65 7.44
C ARG A 132 15.73 14.86 5.94
N VAL A 133 16.69 15.53 5.30
CA VAL A 133 16.68 15.74 3.84
C VAL A 133 16.68 14.41 3.08
N HIS A 134 17.53 13.45 3.44
CA HIS A 134 17.56 12.12 2.82
C HIS A 134 16.22 11.40 2.95
N LEU A 135 15.58 11.47 4.12
CA LEU A 135 14.26 10.87 4.33
C LEU A 135 13.20 11.50 3.43
N PHE A 136 13.17 12.83 3.31
CA PHE A 136 12.24 13.51 2.41
C PHE A 136 12.46 13.12 0.94
N ARG A 137 13.72 12.92 0.50
CA ARG A 137 14.02 12.43 -0.85
C ARG A 137 13.54 11.00 -1.09
N LEU A 138 13.63 10.13 -0.08
CA LEU A 138 13.04 8.80 -0.15
C LEU A 138 11.51 8.88 -0.28
N ILE A 139 10.85 9.70 0.53
CA ILE A 139 9.39 9.87 0.49
C ILE A 139 8.94 10.45 -0.85
N GLU A 140 9.65 11.44 -1.39
CA GLU A 140 9.43 12.01 -2.73
C GLU A 140 9.48 10.91 -3.80
N LYS A 141 10.54 10.10 -3.77
CA LYS A 141 10.73 8.98 -4.70
C LYS A 141 9.57 7.99 -4.64
N LEU A 142 9.18 7.57 -3.43
CA LEU A 142 8.08 6.61 -3.23
C LEU A 142 6.71 7.19 -3.61
N ALA A 143 6.50 8.49 -3.39
CA ALA A 143 5.24 9.17 -3.64
C ALA A 143 5.00 9.52 -5.11
N PHE A 144 6.06 9.85 -5.86
CA PHE A 144 5.94 10.43 -7.20
C PHE A 144 6.59 9.60 -8.31
N GLU A 145 7.11 8.40 -8.01
CA GLU A 145 7.64 7.51 -9.05
C GLU A 145 6.53 6.91 -9.93
N SER A 146 6.64 7.18 -11.24
CA SER A 146 5.67 6.72 -12.23
C SER A 146 5.62 5.20 -12.38
N ARG A 147 6.76 4.51 -12.33
CA ARG A 147 6.84 3.07 -12.57
C ARG A 147 6.01 2.28 -11.56
N ASP A 148 6.17 2.57 -10.27
CA ASP A 148 5.52 1.81 -9.22
C ASP A 148 4.03 2.10 -9.16
N ILE A 149 3.62 3.37 -9.29
CA ILE A 149 2.20 3.75 -9.33
C ILE A 149 1.48 3.04 -10.48
N VAL A 150 2.05 3.09 -11.69
CA VAL A 150 1.46 2.43 -12.87
C VAL A 150 1.46 0.91 -12.69
N SER A 151 2.53 0.33 -12.13
CA SER A 151 2.61 -1.10 -11.84
C SER A 151 1.56 -1.56 -10.82
N ASN A 152 1.30 -0.76 -9.79
CA ASN A 152 0.29 -1.04 -8.77
C ASN A 152 -1.12 -1.11 -9.40
N ILE A 153 -1.38 -0.32 -10.44
CA ILE A 153 -2.69 -0.29 -11.13
C ILE A 153 -2.80 -1.35 -12.23
N HIS A 154 -1.76 -1.51 -13.06
CA HIS A 154 -1.83 -2.29 -14.32
C HIS A 154 -1.03 -3.59 -14.32
N GLY A 155 -0.28 -3.88 -13.26
CA GLY A 155 0.53 -5.09 -13.16
C GLY A 155 -0.32 -6.36 -13.36
N ALA A 156 0.04 -7.21 -14.32
CA ALA A 156 -0.70 -8.42 -14.68
C ALA A 156 -2.15 -8.23 -15.15
N GLY A 157 -2.58 -6.99 -15.41
CA GLY A 157 -3.94 -6.68 -15.86
C GLY A 157 -4.40 -5.32 -15.36
N SER A 158 -5.31 -4.70 -16.11
CA SER A 158 -6.03 -3.51 -15.62
C SER A 158 -7.08 -3.91 -14.58
N PRO A 159 -7.58 -2.99 -13.74
CA PRO A 159 -8.53 -3.31 -12.67
C PRO A 159 -9.76 -4.10 -13.13
N GLU A 160 -10.32 -3.80 -14.30
CA GLU A 160 -11.47 -4.55 -14.84
C GLU A 160 -11.16 -6.01 -15.13
N THR A 161 -9.94 -6.33 -15.58
CA THR A 161 -9.51 -7.72 -15.80
C THR A 161 -9.60 -8.52 -14.50
N HIS A 162 -9.15 -7.91 -13.40
CA HIS A 162 -9.18 -8.55 -12.08
C HIS A 162 -10.62 -8.68 -11.54
N ARG A 163 -11.47 -7.65 -11.70
CA ARG A 163 -12.90 -7.72 -11.32
C ARG A 163 -13.63 -8.83 -12.08
N MET A 164 -13.45 -8.91 -13.39
CA MET A 164 -14.07 -9.95 -14.21
C MET A 164 -13.55 -11.34 -13.86
N THR A 165 -12.27 -11.47 -13.51
CA THR A 165 -11.69 -12.73 -13.05
C THR A 165 -12.29 -13.18 -11.71
N ILE A 166 -12.47 -12.26 -10.76
CA ILE A 166 -13.17 -12.57 -9.50
C ILE A 166 -14.59 -13.03 -9.79
N LEU A 167 -15.34 -12.26 -10.58
CA LEU A 167 -16.74 -12.58 -10.88
C LEU A 167 -16.90 -13.94 -11.56
N ARG A 168 -16.00 -14.30 -12.46
CA ARG A 168 -16.02 -15.59 -13.18
C ARG A 168 -15.69 -16.78 -12.28
N ASN A 169 -14.81 -16.61 -11.29
CA ASN A 169 -14.35 -17.70 -10.44
C ASN A 169 -15.07 -17.77 -9.09
N ALA A 170 -15.83 -16.74 -8.71
CA ALA A 170 -16.60 -16.74 -7.47
C ALA A 170 -17.91 -17.52 -7.63
N ASP A 171 -18.17 -18.45 -6.70
CA ASP A 171 -19.46 -19.14 -6.63
C ASP A 171 -20.53 -18.23 -5.99
N ILE A 172 -21.22 -17.46 -6.85
CA ILE A 172 -22.33 -16.59 -6.46
C ILE A 172 -23.61 -17.40 -6.19
N GLU A 173 -23.83 -18.49 -6.92
CA GLU A 173 -25.03 -19.32 -6.75
C GLU A 173 -25.06 -20.00 -5.37
N SER A 174 -23.92 -20.49 -4.89
CA SER A 174 -23.77 -20.94 -3.50
C SER A 174 -24.16 -19.86 -2.50
N LYS A 175 -23.72 -18.61 -2.69
CA LYS A 175 -24.05 -17.49 -1.80
C LYS A 175 -25.55 -17.16 -1.83
N LYS A 176 -26.19 -17.22 -3.00
CA LYS A 176 -27.65 -17.10 -3.12
C LYS A 176 -28.37 -18.22 -2.38
N LYS A 177 -27.91 -19.48 -2.48
CA LYS A 177 -28.48 -20.63 -1.76
C LYS A 177 -28.38 -20.43 -0.24
N LEU A 178 -27.25 -19.95 0.26
CA LEU A 178 -27.07 -19.60 1.68
C LEU A 178 -28.09 -18.54 2.12
N ALA A 179 -28.26 -17.47 1.33
CA ALA A 179 -29.22 -16.40 1.63
C ALA A 179 -30.67 -16.90 1.61
N LYS A 180 -31.07 -17.66 0.58
CA LYS A 180 -32.41 -18.26 0.47
C LYS A 180 -32.73 -19.14 1.67
N LYS A 181 -31.79 -20.00 2.06
CA LYS A 181 -31.92 -20.90 3.22
C LYS A 181 -32.19 -20.12 4.51
N LEU A 182 -31.41 -19.06 4.77
CA LEU A 182 -31.58 -18.23 5.97
C LEU A 182 -32.86 -17.39 5.93
N ALA A 183 -33.31 -16.98 4.74
CA ALA A 183 -34.55 -16.23 4.55
C ALA A 183 -35.81 -17.11 4.57
N GLY A 184 -35.68 -18.43 4.65
CA GLY A 184 -36.81 -19.37 4.57
C GLY A 184 -37.44 -19.48 3.18
N ILE A 185 -36.74 -19.05 2.13
CA ILE A 185 -37.19 -19.18 0.74
C ILE A 185 -36.95 -20.63 0.31
N ARG A 186 -38.03 -21.39 0.16
CA ARG A 186 -37.97 -22.77 -0.36
C ARG A 186 -37.63 -22.72 -1.84
N GLU A 187 -36.64 -23.50 -2.27
CA GLU A 187 -36.42 -23.72 -3.70
C GLU A 187 -37.55 -24.63 -4.19
N GLU A 188 -38.28 -24.21 -5.22
CA GLU A 188 -39.15 -25.13 -5.95
C GLU A 188 -38.25 -26.24 -6.50
N ILE A 189 -38.57 -27.48 -6.14
CA ILE A 189 -37.91 -28.65 -6.71
C ILE A 189 -38.40 -28.72 -8.15
N GLU A 190 -37.56 -28.36 -9.12
CA GLU A 190 -37.80 -28.74 -10.51
C GLU A 190 -37.62 -30.27 -10.58
N GLU A 191 -38.73 -30.99 -10.83
CA GLU A 191 -38.77 -32.43 -11.12
C GLU A 191 -38.09 -32.80 -12.43
#